data_AF-A0A3D4ACI0-F1
#
_entry.id   AF-A0A3D4ACI0-F1
#
_cell.length_a   1.000
_cell.length_b   1.000
_cell.length_c   1.000
_cell.angle_alpha   90.00
_cell.angle_beta   90.00
_cell.angle_gamma   90.00
#
_symmetry.space_group_name_H-M   'P 1'
#
loop_
_entity.id
_entity.type
_entity.pdbx_description
1 polymer ?
#
loop_
_entity_poly.entity_id
_entity_poly.type
_entity_poly.pdbx_seq_one_letter_code
_entity_poly.pdbx_strand_id
1 'polypeptide(L)' 'MAKKMRAVQVPKPKGPFEIVEREIPEPQAGWVRIKVQACGICHSDSLVKDGTWP' A
#
# COMPACT_ATOMS: atom_id res chain seq x y z
N MET A 1 -0.52 -11.04 19.80
CA MET A 1 -0.57 -9.67 19.26
C MET A 1 -0.61 -9.77 17.74
N ALA A 2 -1.48 -9.02 17.06
CA ALA A 2 -1.51 -9.02 15.60
C ALA A 2 -0.19 -8.47 15.05
N LYS A 3 0.42 -9.18 14.09
CA LYS A 3 1.65 -8.72 13.45
C LYS A 3 1.30 -7.54 12.53
N LYS A 4 2.08 -6.45 12.61
CA LYS A 4 1.89 -5.27 11.77
C LYS A 4 2.89 -5.23 10.61
N MET A 5 2.49 -4.58 9.52
CA MET A 5 3.34 -4.19 8.41
C MET A 5 3.44 -2.66 8.36
N ARG A 6 4.57 -2.16 7.88
CA ARG A 6 4.71 -0.77 7.46
C ARG A 6 4.29 -0.63 6.01
N ALA A 7 3.48 0.38 5.71
CA ALA A 7 3.02 0.68 4.37
C ALA A 7 3.12 2.19 4.10
N VAL A 8 3.14 2.57 2.83
CA VAL A 8 2.97 3.96 2.40
C VAL A 8 1.56 4.11 1.84
N GLN A 9 0.81 5.11 2.30
CA GLN A 9 -0.55 5.39 1.83
C GLN A 9 -0.68 6.81 1.27
N VAL A 10 -1.67 7.00 0.40
CA VAL A 10 -2.15 8.31 -0.04
C VAL A 10 -3.55 8.49 0.55
N PRO A 11 -3.73 9.26 1.64
CA PRO A 11 -5.00 9.33 2.36
C PRO A 11 -6.08 10.13 1.60
N LYS A 12 -5.66 10.99 0.67
CA LYS A 12 -6.54 11.80 -0.19
C LYS A 12 -5.82 12.22 -1.48
N PRO A 13 -6.53 12.46 -2.58
CA PRO A 13 -5.94 12.95 -3.82
C PRO A 13 -5.01 14.14 -3.61
N LYS A 14 -3.85 14.12 -4.25
CA LYS A 14 -2.80 15.16 -4.19
C LYS A 14 -2.21 15.37 -2.79
N GLY A 15 -2.56 14.54 -1.81
CA GLY A 15 -1.99 14.56 -0.46
C GLY A 15 -0.55 14.05 -0.41
N PRO A 16 0.12 14.22 0.73
CA PRO A 16 1.43 13.63 0.96
C PRO A 16 1.33 12.10 1.05
N PHE A 17 2.45 11.43 0.78
CA PHE A 17 2.63 10.04 1.17
C PHE A 17 2.79 9.94 2.69
N GLU A 18 2.09 9.00 3.31
CA GLU A 18 2.17 8.75 4.75
C GLU A 18 2.68 7.34 5.02
N ILE A 19 3.67 7.23 5.89
CA ILE A 19 4.11 5.92 6.42
C ILE A 19 3.17 5.55 7.56
N VAL A 20 2.49 4.42 7.43
CA VAL A 20 1.55 3.90 8.42
C VAL A 20 1.90 2.48 8.84
N GLU A 21 1.46 2.08 10.02
CA GLU A 21 1.41 0.67 10.41
C GLU A 21 0.00 0.11 10.21
N ARG A 22 -0.11 -1.07 9.62
CA ARG A 22 -1.38 -1.78 9.43
C ARG A 22 -1.26 -3.21 9.89
N GLU A 23 -2.35 -3.80 10.36
CA GLU A 23 -2.38 -5.23 10.66
C GLU A 23 -2.15 -6.04 9.38
N ILE A 24 -1.35 -7.10 9.49
CA ILE A 24 -1.16 -8.04 8.39
C ILE A 24 -2.42 -8.92 8.34
N PRO A 25 -3.19 -8.89 7.24
CA PRO A 25 -4.36 -9.74 7.11
C PRO A 25 -3.96 -11.22 7.03
N GLU A 26 -4.83 -12.09 7.52
CA GLU A 26 -4.65 -13.52 7.39
C GLU A 26 -5.11 -13.98 6.00
N PRO A 27 -4.29 -14.72 5.24
CA PRO A 27 -4.63 -15.13 3.90
C PRO A 27 -5.81 -16.11 3.91
N GLN A 28 -6.75 -15.91 2.98
CA GLN A 28 -7.86 -16.84 2.76
C GLN A 28 -7.46 -17.98 1.80
N ALA A 29 -8.37 -18.93 1.57
CA ALA A 29 -8.15 -19.98 0.58
C ALA A 29 -7.83 -19.38 -0.80
N GLY A 30 -6.74 -19.83 -1.42
CA GLY A 30 -6.25 -19.33 -2.70
C GLY A 30 -5.39 -18.06 -2.65
N TRP A 31 -5.16 -17.47 -1.47
CA TRP A 31 -4.30 -16.28 -1.33
C TRP A 31 -2.83 -16.67 -1.08
N VAL A 32 -1.90 -15.84 -1.57
CA VAL A 32 -0.48 -15.93 -1.24
C VAL A 32 -0.04 -14.65 -0.54
N ARG A 33 0.66 -14.80 0.59
CA ARG A 33 1.22 -13.68 1.34
C ARG A 33 2.70 -13.50 1.02
N ILE A 34 3.07 -12.31 0.55
CA ILE A 34 4.44 -11.98 0.11
C ILE A 34 5.05 -10.95 1.06
N LYS A 35 6.31 -11.17 1.48
CA LYS A 35 7.11 -10.14 2.17
C LYS A 35 7.88 -9.33 1.14
N VAL A 36 7.41 -8.13 0.85
CA VAL A 36 8.06 -7.18 -0.07
C VAL A 36 9.43 -6.77 0.48
N GLN A 37 10.50 -6.95 -0.30
CA GLN A 37 11.85 -6.48 0.04
C GLN A 37 12.13 -5.07 -0.50
N ALA A 38 11.59 -4.75 -1.68
CA ALA A 38 11.72 -3.46 -2.36
C ALA A 38 10.47 -3.16 -3.18
N CYS A 39 10.14 -1.88 -3.34
CA CYS A 39 9.01 -1.39 -4.12
C CYS A 39 9.50 -0.31 -5.10
N GLY A 40 9.36 -0.56 -6.41
CA GLY A 40 9.64 0.43 -7.44
C GLY A 40 8.45 1.37 -7.63
N ILE A 41 8.73 2.62 -8.03
CA ILE A 41 7.70 3.60 -8.37
C ILE A 41 7.62 3.72 -9.89
N CYS A 42 6.42 3.53 -10.42
CA CYS A 42 6.10 3.70 -11.83
C CYS A 42 5.41 5.05 -12.06
N HIS A 43 5.45 5.57 -13.28
CA HIS A 43 4.70 6.78 -13.65
C HIS A 43 3.18 6.61 -13.44
N SER A 44 2.65 5.40 -13.60
CA SER A 44 1.22 5.12 -13.36
C SER A 44 0.78 5.37 -11.91
N ASP A 45 1.70 5.30 -10.94
CA ASP A 45 1.37 5.54 -9.53
C ASP A 45 0.93 7.00 -9.28
N SER A 46 1.45 7.94 -10.08
CA SER A 46 1.01 9.35 -10.04
C SER A 46 -0.46 9.52 -10.36
N LEU A 47 -1.02 8.68 -11.25
CA LEU A 47 -2.43 8.77 -11.64
C LEU A 47 -3.37 8.51 -10.45
N VAL A 48 -3.01 7.54 -9.61
CA VAL A 48 -3.75 7.23 -8.37
C VAL A 48 -3.46 8.27 -7.29
N LYS A 49 -2.18 8.65 -7.12
CA LYS A 49 -1.78 9.65 -6.10
C LYS A 49 -2.43 11.02 -6.32
N ASP A 50 -2.58 11.44 -7.57
CA ASP A 50 -3.20 12.73 -7.93
C ASP A 50 -4.73 12.65 -8.08
N GLY A 51 -5.31 11.45 -8.01
CA GLY A 51 -6.75 11.21 -8.13
C GLY A 51 -7.28 11.44 -9.53
N THR A 52 -6.49 11.10 -10.56
CA THR A 52 -6.85 11.24 -11.98
C THR A 52 -7.22 9.92 -12.64
N TRP A 53 -7.18 8.81 -11.89
CA TRP A 53 -7.56 7.47 -12.33
C TRP A 53 -8.84 7.00 -11.61
N PRO A 54 -9.82 6.38 -12.31
CA PRO A 54 -11.04 5.86 -11.70
C PRO A 54 -10.79 4.82 -10.61
#